data_AF-A0A0A2KIF6-F1
#
_entry.id   AF-A0A0A2KIF6-F1
#
_cell.length_a   1.000
_cell.length_b   1.000
_cell.length_c   1.000
_cell.angle_alpha   90.00
_cell.angle_beta   90.00
_cell.angle_gamma   90.00
#
_symmetry.space_group_name_H-M   'P 1'
#
loop_
_entity.id
_entity.type
_entity.pdbx_description
1 polymer ?
#
loop_
_entity_poly.entity_id
_entity_poly.type
_entity_poly.pdbx_seq_one_letter_code
_entity_poly.pdbx_strand_id
1 'polypeptide(L)'
;MAETSADAPPPPPPPPPPPPPSKSNKQKKKEWWPAIKKEKQDRKKARRARIEAIFNTLLNHYHEMGGSHPRAIHVLRETAESLEEERHPHMHVKE
;
A
#
# COMPACT_ATOMS: atom_id res chain seq x y z
N MET A 1 77.10 10.06 -3.72
CA MET A 1 75.99 9.46 -2.96
C MET A 1 74.71 10.00 -3.57
N ALA A 2 73.78 9.13 -3.98
CA ALA A 2 72.55 9.51 -4.69
C ALA A 2 71.42 9.68 -3.67
N GLU A 3 70.94 10.91 -3.50
CA GLU A 3 69.79 11.22 -2.66
C GLU A 3 68.52 11.01 -3.48
N THR A 4 67.89 9.85 -3.34
CA THR A 4 66.56 9.59 -3.90
C THR A 4 65.52 10.16 -2.95
N SER A 5 65.08 11.40 -3.20
CA SER A 5 63.85 11.95 -2.67
C SER A 5 62.66 11.30 -3.37
N ALA A 6 61.97 10.40 -2.69
CA ALA A 6 60.68 9.88 -3.12
C ALA A 6 59.78 9.72 -1.89
N ASP A 7 59.27 10.84 -1.38
CA ASP A 7 58.15 10.85 -0.44
C ASP A 7 57.25 12.05 -0.77
N ALA A 8 56.51 11.93 -1.86
CA ALA A 8 55.36 12.78 -2.12
C ALA A 8 54.11 11.96 -1.76
N PRO A 9 53.23 12.46 -0.88
CA PRO A 9 52.01 11.73 -0.51
C PRO A 9 51.15 11.48 -1.75
N PRO A 10 50.40 10.37 -1.80
CA PRO A 10 49.51 10.08 -2.92
C PRO A 10 48.51 11.23 -3.12
N PRO A 11 48.16 11.58 -4.38
CA PRO A 11 47.22 12.65 -4.64
C PRO A 11 45.86 12.35 -3.98
N PRO A 12 45.14 13.37 -3.47
CA PRO A 12 43.84 13.17 -2.85
C PRO A 12 42.85 12.56 -3.86
N PRO A 13 41.88 11.74 -3.39
CA PRO A 13 40.88 11.17 -4.26
C PRO A 13 40.06 12.27 -4.96
N PRO A 14 39.62 12.03 -6.20
CA PRO A 14 38.78 12.98 -6.90
C PRO A 14 37.47 13.23 -6.12
N PRO A 15 36.91 14.45 -6.20
CA PRO A 15 35.66 14.76 -5.52
C PRO A 15 34.53 13.87 -6.05
N PRO A 16 33.53 13.54 -5.20
CA PRO A 16 32.38 12.77 -5.63
C PRO A 16 31.61 13.51 -6.73
N PRO A 17 30.99 12.79 -7.67
CA PRO A 17 30.20 13.40 -8.72
C PRO A 17 29.01 14.18 -8.12
N PRO A 18 28.58 15.28 -8.77
CA PRO A 18 27.45 16.06 -8.30
C PRO A 18 26.16 15.23 -8.32
N PRO A 19 25.22 15.50 -7.39
CA PRO A 19 23.95 14.78 -7.36
C PRO A 19 23.17 15.02 -8.66
N PRO A 20 22.40 14.03 -9.13
CA PRO A 20 21.59 14.19 -10.33
C PRO A 20 20.57 15.32 -10.14
N PRO A 21 20.22 16.05 -11.21
CA PRO A 21 19.29 17.16 -11.12
C PRO A 21 17.94 16.67 -10.58
N SER A 22 17.37 17.43 -9.64
CA SER A 22 16.08 17.09 -9.05
C SER A 22 15.03 16.98 -10.16
N LYS A 23 14.32 15.84 -10.23
CA LYS A 23 13.25 15.61 -11.22
C LYS A 23 12.25 16.77 -11.18
N SER A 24 11.91 17.32 -12.34
CA SER A 24 10.93 18.42 -12.42
C SER A 24 9.58 18.00 -11.84
N ASN A 25 8.79 18.97 -11.36
CA ASN A 25 7.44 18.71 -10.84
C ASN A 25 6.53 18.01 -11.84
N LYS A 26 6.72 18.21 -13.15
CA LYS A 26 5.99 17.48 -14.21
C LYS A 26 6.35 16.00 -14.24
N GLN A 27 7.62 15.67 -14.03
CA GLN A 27 8.12 14.30 -14.07
C GLN A 27 7.71 13.53 -12.80
N LYS A 28 7.76 14.19 -11.63
CA LYS A 28 7.19 13.66 -10.39
C LYS A 28 5.69 13.39 -10.54
N LYS A 29 4.91 14.32 -11.10
CA LYS A 29 3.47 14.10 -11.36
C LYS A 29 3.22 12.90 -12.29
N LYS A 30 4.00 12.74 -13.36
CA LYS A 30 3.87 11.57 -14.27
C LYS A 30 4.12 10.23 -13.57
N GLU A 31 5.02 10.18 -12.58
CA GLU A 31 5.29 8.97 -11.79
C GLU A 31 4.18 8.69 -10.76
N TRP A 32 3.68 9.72 -10.07
CA TRP A 32 2.78 9.55 -8.93
C TRP A 32 1.31 9.35 -9.33
N TRP A 33 0.85 10.00 -10.40
CA TRP A 33 -0.55 9.90 -10.85
C TRP A 33 -1.01 8.49 -11.22
N PRO A 34 -0.21 7.68 -11.95
CA PRO A 34 -0.55 6.30 -12.24
C PRO A 34 -0.57 5.42 -10.98
N ALA A 35 0.37 5.63 -10.06
CA ALA A 35 0.44 4.89 -8.80
C ALA A 35 -0.83 5.09 -7.97
N ILE A 36 -1.28 6.33 -7.81
CA ILE A 36 -2.53 6.67 -7.09
C ILE A 36 -3.76 6.03 -7.76
N LYS A 37 -3.82 6.05 -9.11
CA LYS A 37 -4.92 5.41 -9.85
C LYS A 37 -4.94 3.90 -9.64
N LYS A 38 -3.79 3.25 -9.71
CA LYS A 38 -3.64 1.81 -9.49
C LYS A 38 -4.05 1.44 -8.06
N GLU A 39 -3.55 2.15 -7.07
CA GLU A 39 -3.91 1.93 -5.66
C GLU A 39 -5.41 2.07 -5.42
N LYS A 40 -6.07 3.04 -6.07
CA LYS A 40 -7.53 3.20 -6.01
C LYS A 40 -8.28 2.03 -6.66
N GLN A 41 -7.77 1.47 -7.76
CA GLN A 41 -8.34 0.29 -8.38
C GLN A 41 -8.14 -0.95 -7.53
N ASP A 42 -6.95 -1.14 -6.97
CA ASP A 42 -6.61 -2.27 -6.10
C ASP A 42 -7.49 -2.25 -4.84
N ARG A 43 -7.69 -1.09 -4.20
CA ARG A 43 -8.63 -0.94 -3.08
C ARG A 43 -10.06 -1.32 -3.47
N LYS A 44 -10.55 -0.91 -4.64
CA LYS A 44 -11.88 -1.31 -5.13
C LYS A 44 -11.97 -2.82 -5.37
N LYS A 45 -10.92 -3.44 -5.91
CA LYS A 45 -10.86 -4.88 -6.18
C LYS A 45 -10.85 -5.67 -4.87
N ALA A 46 -10.01 -5.27 -3.91
CA ALA A 46 -9.95 -5.87 -2.58
C ALA A 46 -11.31 -5.81 -1.87
N ARG A 47 -11.99 -4.65 -1.95
CA ARG A 47 -13.34 -4.50 -1.40
C ARG A 47 -14.35 -5.47 -2.02
N ARG A 48 -14.34 -5.62 -3.34
CA ARG A 48 -15.23 -6.59 -4.03
C ARG A 48 -14.93 -8.02 -3.61
N ALA A 49 -13.66 -8.41 -3.58
CA ALA A 49 -13.25 -9.75 -3.18
C ALA A 49 -13.68 -10.09 -1.74
N ARG A 50 -13.62 -9.12 -0.82
CA ARG A 50 -14.12 -9.29 0.55
C ARG A 50 -15.63 -9.52 0.57
N ILE A 51 -16.39 -8.70 -0.14
CA ILE A 51 -17.85 -8.85 -0.24
C ILE A 51 -18.22 -10.24 -0.81
N GLU A 52 -17.54 -10.67 -1.87
CA GLU A 52 -17.75 -12.00 -2.46
C GLU A 52 -17.43 -13.13 -1.48
N ALA A 53 -16.31 -13.03 -0.73
CA ALA A 53 -15.95 -14.01 0.28
C ALA A 53 -17.03 -14.13 1.37
N ILE A 54 -17.59 -13.00 1.82
CA ILE A 54 -18.66 -12.96 2.81
C ILE A 54 -19.92 -13.63 2.29
N PHE A 55 -20.34 -13.31 1.07
CA PHE A 55 -21.50 -13.95 0.44
C PHE A 55 -21.31 -15.47 0.32
N ASN A 56 -20.13 -15.91 -0.09
CA ASN A 56 -19.83 -17.33 -0.23
C ASN A 56 -19.81 -18.05 1.13
N THR A 57 -19.23 -17.44 2.17
CA THR A 57 -19.25 -18.01 3.53
C THR A 57 -20.68 -18.12 4.05
N LEU A 58 -21.52 -17.10 3.82
CA LEU A 58 -22.93 -17.13 4.20
C LEU A 58 -23.70 -18.20 3.45
N LEU A 59 -23.52 -18.30 2.13
CA LEU A 59 -24.15 -19.33 1.30
C LEU A 59 -23.79 -20.73 1.79
N ASN A 60 -22.51 -21.00 2.05
CA ASN A 60 -22.07 -22.28 2.61
C ASN A 60 -22.71 -22.55 3.97
N HIS A 61 -22.73 -21.56 4.88
CA HIS A 61 -23.35 -21.73 6.19
C HIS A 61 -24.86 -22.00 6.11
N TYR A 62 -25.56 -21.32 5.19
CA TYR A 62 -26.98 -21.57 4.94
C TYR A 62 -27.25 -22.96 4.37
N HIS A 63 -26.39 -23.43 3.45
CA HIS A 63 -26.46 -24.77 2.89
C HIS A 63 -26.22 -25.85 3.96
N GLU A 64 -25.24 -25.65 4.84
CA GLU A 64 -24.93 -26.57 5.94
C GLU A 64 -26.04 -26.63 7.00
N MET A 65 -26.71 -25.51 7.27
CA MET A 65 -27.69 -25.38 8.37
C MET A 65 -29.16 -25.58 7.95
N GLY A 66 -29.43 -25.91 6.68
CA GLY A 66 -30.80 -26.20 6.23
C GLY A 66 -31.75 -25.00 6.24
N GLY A 67 -31.25 -23.77 6.05
CA GLY A 67 -32.09 -22.63 5.67
C GLY A 67 -32.62 -21.71 6.78
N SER A 68 -32.36 -21.96 8.07
CA SER A 68 -32.86 -21.05 9.12
C SER A 68 -31.93 -20.95 10.32
N HIS A 69 -31.04 -19.96 10.31
CA HIS A 69 -30.32 -19.60 11.52
C HIS A 69 -30.07 -18.09 11.67
N PRO A 70 -30.42 -17.49 12.82
CA PRO A 70 -30.27 -16.04 13.08
C PRO A 70 -28.80 -15.58 13.13
N ARG A 71 -27.85 -16.52 13.20
CA ARG A 71 -26.41 -16.22 13.25
C ARG A 71 -25.86 -15.67 11.92
N ALA A 72 -26.49 -15.99 10.79
CA ALA A 72 -26.15 -15.42 9.50
C ALA A 72 -26.40 -13.90 9.43
N ILE A 73 -27.41 -13.39 10.16
CA ILE A 73 -27.71 -11.96 10.26
C ILE A 73 -26.64 -11.23 11.07
N HIS A 74 -26.09 -11.86 12.12
CA HIS A 74 -24.99 -11.30 12.90
C HIS A 74 -23.70 -11.19 12.07
N VAL A 75 -23.33 -12.24 11.32
CA VAL A 75 -22.17 -12.21 10.43
C VAL A 75 -22.34 -11.12 9.36
N LEU A 76 -23.54 -10.98 8.78
CA LEU A 76 -23.85 -9.89 7.84
C LEU A 76 -23.66 -8.51 8.47
N ARG A 77 -24.11 -8.32 9.71
CA ARG A 77 -24.00 -7.04 10.42
C ARG A 77 -22.55 -6.70 10.73
N GLU A 78 -21.79 -7.62 11.36
CA GLU A 78 -20.38 -7.40 11.71
C GLU A 78 -19.53 -7.11 10.46
N THR A 79 -19.82 -7.80 9.36
CA THR A 79 -19.04 -7.56 8.14
C THR A 79 -19.48 -6.33 7.37
N ALA A 80 -20.75 -5.92 7.45
CA ALA A 80 -21.20 -4.63 6.94
C ALA A 80 -20.55 -3.47 7.72
N GLU A 81 -20.48 -3.58 9.05
CA GLU A 81 -19.85 -2.61 9.95
C GLU A 81 -18.34 -2.50 9.67
N SER A 82 -17.65 -3.62 9.49
CA SER A 82 -16.23 -3.64 9.10
C SER A 82 -15.98 -3.00 7.72
N LEU A 83 -16.91 -3.16 6.78
CA LEU A 83 -16.83 -2.53 5.45
C LEU A 83 -17.17 -1.03 5.48
N GLU A 84 -17.94 -0.58 6.46
CA GLU A 84 -18.30 0.82 6.67
C GLU A 84 -17.18 1.60 7.35
N GLU A 85 -16.51 0.98 8.35
CA GLU A 85 -15.32 1.52 9.02
C GLU A 85 -14.17 1.73 8.02
N GLU A 86 -13.93 0.78 7.11
CA GLU A 86 -12.93 0.93 6.03
C GLU A 86 -13.31 2.01 5.00
N ARG A 87 -14.61 2.26 4.80
CA ARG A 87 -15.08 3.30 3.88
C ARG A 87 -14.80 4.70 4.45
N HIS A 88 -14.77 4.86 5.77
CA HIS A 88 -14.64 6.15 6.46
C HIS A 88 -13.56 6.09 7.56
N PRO A 89 -12.26 5.92 7.22
CA PRO A 89 -11.20 5.82 8.22
C PRO A 89 -11.00 7.11 9.04
N HIS A 90 -11.61 8.22 8.62
CA HIS A 90 -11.53 9.54 9.25
C HIS A 90 -12.68 9.84 10.22
N MET A 91 -13.71 8.98 10.29
CA MET A 91 -14.85 9.18 11.21
C MET A 91 -14.59 8.65 12.63
N HIS A 92 -13.55 7.83 12.83
CA HIS A 92 -13.23 7.20 14.12
C HIS A 92 -12.02 7.82 14.83
N VAL A 93 -11.48 8.94 14.31
CA VAL A 93 -10.54 9.76 15.07
C VAL A 93 -11.38 10.60 16.04
N LYS A 94 -11.65 10.03 17.23
CA LYS A 94 -12.10 10.83 18.38
C LYS A 94 -10.97 11.82 18.72
N GLU A 95 -11.30 13.11 18.68
CA GLU A 95 -10.51 14.18 19.31
C GLU A 95 -10.31 13.93 20.81
#